data_AF-A0A952JUX0-F1
#
_entry.id   AF-A0A952JUX0-F1
#
_cell.length_a   1.000
_cell.length_b   1.000
_cell.length_c   1.000
_cell.angle_alpha   90.00
_cell.angle_beta   90.00
_cell.angle_gamma   90.00
#
_symmetry.space_group_name_H-M   'P 1'
#
loop_
_entity.id
_entity.type
_entity.pdbx_description
1 polymer ?
#
loop_
_entity_poly.entity_id
_entity_poly.type
_entity_poly.pdbx_seq_one_letter_code
_entity_poly.pdbx_strand_id
1 'polypeptide(L)'
;MKNRLLLTLLSVTISASAVFAQTTETTPCPNPKKLRGLCMFVDSAEKDPNPQGRFVWKYQRKFLEAACVDVKKDSEEEIGKKISKVWAENERTLICNNTKFDVTNGNLIKFAVNLKFDEFILDMAQWKVNFNKVDETDGRTVLDYVQSQIERNKGLPAEPTLKRYYDMLKKAGAKHKSEL
;
A
#
# COMPACT_ATOMS: atom_id res chain seq x y z
N MET A 1 -41.02 41.44 -69.64
CA MET A 1 -41.39 40.52 -68.53
C MET A 1 -40.85 39.13 -68.82
N LYS A 2 -39.88 38.64 -68.04
CA LYS A 2 -39.55 37.21 -67.92
C LYS A 2 -38.73 37.00 -66.64
N ASN A 3 -39.44 36.61 -65.58
CA ASN A 3 -38.91 36.15 -64.30
C ASN A 3 -37.97 34.95 -64.54
N ARG A 4 -36.79 34.96 -63.90
CA ARG A 4 -36.00 33.75 -63.69
C ARG A 4 -35.89 33.50 -62.19
N LEU A 5 -36.50 32.39 -61.79
CA LEU A 5 -36.60 31.84 -60.45
C LEU A 5 -35.21 31.33 -60.02
N LEU A 6 -34.71 31.79 -58.87
CA LEU A 6 -33.50 31.28 -58.23
C LEU A 6 -33.81 29.95 -57.54
N LEU A 7 -33.06 28.89 -57.85
CA LEU A 7 -33.11 27.61 -57.13
C LEU A 7 -31.93 27.58 -56.14
N THR A 8 -32.22 27.63 -54.84
CA THR A 8 -31.23 27.53 -53.77
C THR A 8 -31.12 26.07 -53.32
N LEU A 9 -30.00 25.41 -53.62
CA LEU A 9 -29.71 24.07 -53.09
C LEU A 9 -29.28 24.17 -51.61
N LEU A 10 -30.00 23.47 -50.74
CA LEU A 10 -29.68 23.32 -49.32
C LEU A 10 -28.91 22.00 -49.12
N SER A 11 -27.61 22.09 -48.84
CA SER A 11 -26.75 20.94 -48.56
C SER A 11 -26.81 20.60 -47.06
N VAL A 12 -27.54 19.53 -46.69
CA VAL A 12 -27.56 19.00 -45.33
C VAL A 12 -26.37 18.06 -45.14
N THR A 13 -25.36 18.49 -44.40
CA THR A 13 -24.24 17.63 -43.96
C THR A 13 -24.63 16.91 -42.67
N ILE A 14 -24.88 15.60 -42.78
CA ILE A 14 -25.10 14.72 -41.64
C ILE A 14 -23.72 14.32 -41.08
N SER A 15 -23.33 14.93 -39.97
CA SER A 15 -22.12 14.55 -39.22
C SER A 15 -22.41 13.28 -38.42
N ALA A 16 -21.89 12.14 -38.88
CA ALA A 16 -21.93 10.88 -38.14
C ALA A 16 -20.91 10.93 -36.98
N SER A 17 -21.40 11.14 -35.77
CA SER A 17 -20.58 11.01 -34.55
C SER A 17 -20.33 9.53 -34.26
N ALA A 18 -19.10 9.07 -34.53
CA ALA A 18 -18.66 7.75 -34.11
C ALA A 18 -18.51 7.71 -32.58
N VAL A 19 -19.40 6.99 -31.90
CA VAL A 19 -19.28 6.69 -30.48
C VAL A 19 -18.21 5.62 -30.32
N PHE A 20 -16.99 6.03 -29.95
CA PHE A 20 -15.96 5.08 -29.52
C PHE A 20 -16.31 4.59 -28.11
N ALA A 21 -16.82 3.37 -28.01
CA ALA A 21 -16.88 2.65 -26.74
C ALA A 21 -15.44 2.42 -26.25
N GLN A 22 -14.99 3.16 -25.25
CA GLN A 22 -13.75 2.86 -24.54
C GLN A 22 -13.92 1.52 -23.83
N THR A 23 -13.31 0.48 -24.38
CA THR A 23 -13.11 -0.78 -23.66
C THR A 23 -12.23 -0.48 -22.45
N THR A 24 -12.83 -0.41 -21.27
CA THR A 24 -12.09 -0.37 -20.02
C THR A 24 -11.34 -1.70 -19.91
N GLU A 25 -10.06 -1.71 -20.26
CA GLU A 25 -9.19 -2.85 -19.97
C GLU A 25 -9.22 -3.09 -18.47
N THR A 26 -9.99 -4.09 -18.05
CA THR A 26 -10.02 -4.56 -16.67
C THR A 26 -8.63 -5.10 -16.37
N THR A 27 -7.83 -4.28 -15.67
CA THR A 27 -6.51 -4.72 -15.24
C THR A 27 -6.67 -5.98 -14.38
N PRO A 28 -5.90 -7.05 -14.63
CA PRO A 28 -6.02 -8.29 -13.85
C PRO A 28 -5.85 -8.03 -12.35
N CYS A 29 -6.70 -8.68 -11.55
CA CYS A 29 -6.68 -8.65 -10.10
C CYS A 29 -6.13 -9.98 -9.55
N PRO A 30 -5.20 -9.97 -8.60
CA PRO A 30 -4.52 -8.82 -7.99
C PRO A 30 -3.54 -8.12 -8.96
N ASN A 31 -3.22 -6.84 -8.69
CA ASN A 31 -2.29 -6.03 -9.48
C ASN A 31 -1.12 -5.48 -8.64
N PRO A 32 -0.04 -6.25 -8.47
CA PRO A 32 1.12 -5.84 -7.68
C PRO A 32 1.84 -4.59 -8.20
N LYS A 33 1.65 -4.19 -9.46
CA LYS A 33 2.24 -2.95 -10.00
C LYS A 33 1.76 -1.72 -9.23
N LYS A 34 0.60 -1.80 -8.55
CA LYS A 34 0.07 -0.74 -7.69
C LYS A 34 0.90 -0.53 -6.42
N LEU A 35 1.70 -1.50 -6.00
CA LEU A 35 2.61 -1.41 -4.85
C LEU A 35 3.91 -0.65 -5.17
N ARG A 36 4.14 -0.23 -6.42
CA ARG A 36 5.31 0.57 -6.78
C ARG A 36 5.37 1.86 -5.97
N GLY A 37 6.55 2.18 -5.46
CA GLY A 37 6.78 3.38 -4.66
C GLY A 37 6.25 3.30 -3.23
N LEU A 38 5.84 2.12 -2.75
CA LEU A 38 5.28 1.97 -1.39
C LEU A 38 6.22 2.50 -0.31
N CYS A 39 7.53 2.28 -0.46
CA CYS A 39 8.54 2.83 0.45
C CYS A 39 8.44 4.35 0.60
N MET A 40 8.19 5.08 -0.50
CA MET A 40 8.05 6.54 -0.50
C MET A 40 6.79 6.96 0.26
N PHE A 41 5.67 6.25 0.08
CA PHE A 41 4.41 6.57 0.78
C PHE A 41 4.46 6.24 2.28
N VAL A 42 5.29 5.29 2.67
CA VAL A 42 5.59 5.00 4.09
C VAL A 42 6.53 6.06 4.67
N ASP A 43 7.58 6.48 3.94
CA ASP A 43 8.49 7.55 4.38
C ASP A 43 7.78 8.89 4.56
N SER A 44 6.90 9.26 3.64
CA SER A 44 6.21 10.56 3.68
C SER A 44 5.05 10.60 4.66
N ALA A 45 4.56 9.44 5.12
CA ALA A 45 3.30 9.32 5.85
C ALA A 45 2.20 10.19 5.23
N GLU A 46 2.06 10.15 3.90
CA GLU A 46 1.18 11.09 3.20
C GLU A 46 -0.28 10.64 3.27
N LYS A 47 -1.17 11.58 3.63
CA LYS A 47 -2.62 11.35 3.59
C LYS A 47 -3.11 11.19 2.15
N ASP A 48 -4.11 10.34 1.98
CA ASP A 48 -4.77 10.20 0.70
C ASP A 48 -5.70 11.41 0.44
N PRO A 49 -5.58 12.12 -0.70
CA PRO A 49 -6.53 13.17 -1.06
C PRO A 49 -7.95 12.64 -1.30
N ASN A 50 -8.11 11.34 -1.57
CA ASN A 50 -9.37 10.67 -1.83
C ASN A 50 -9.50 9.42 -0.92
N PRO A 51 -9.67 9.63 0.41
CA PRO A 51 -9.73 8.52 1.36
C PRO A 51 -10.96 7.65 1.10
N GLN A 52 -10.83 6.37 1.44
CA GLN A 52 -11.90 5.39 1.27
C GLN A 52 -12.31 4.83 2.64
N GLY A 53 -13.43 5.30 3.19
CA GLY A 53 -13.86 4.91 4.53
C GLY A 53 -12.80 5.28 5.58
N ARG A 54 -12.33 4.29 6.35
CA ARG A 54 -11.27 4.48 7.38
C ARG A 54 -9.85 4.58 6.81
N PHE A 55 -9.66 4.34 5.52
CA PHE A 55 -8.35 4.33 4.88
C PHE A 55 -7.96 5.75 4.42
N VAL A 56 -7.20 6.45 5.26
CA VAL A 56 -6.82 7.86 5.12
C VAL A 56 -5.39 8.09 4.60
N TRP A 57 -4.58 7.05 4.43
CA TRP A 57 -3.17 7.14 4.01
C TRP A 57 -2.96 6.61 2.59
N LYS A 58 -2.02 7.21 1.85
CA LYS A 58 -1.75 6.78 0.47
C LYS A 58 -1.29 5.32 0.36
N TYR A 59 -0.51 4.83 1.33
CA TYR A 59 -0.06 3.44 1.31
C TYR A 59 -1.25 2.46 1.41
N GLN A 60 -2.30 2.81 2.16
CA GLN A 60 -3.50 1.98 2.29
C GLN A 60 -4.18 1.86 0.94
N ARG A 61 -4.40 2.97 0.22
CA ARG A 61 -4.95 2.92 -1.15
C ARG A 61 -4.11 2.04 -2.07
N LYS A 62 -2.78 2.06 -1.97
CA LYS A 62 -1.93 1.16 -2.78
C LYS A 62 -2.23 -0.32 -2.52
N PHE A 63 -2.40 -0.71 -1.26
CA PHE A 63 -2.79 -2.08 -0.91
C PHE A 63 -4.22 -2.41 -1.36
N LEU A 64 -5.18 -1.51 -1.14
CA LEU A 64 -6.56 -1.71 -1.56
C LEU A 64 -6.67 -1.90 -3.09
N GLU A 65 -5.98 -1.05 -3.86
CA GLU A 65 -5.93 -1.17 -5.33
C GLU A 65 -5.20 -2.42 -5.79
N ALA A 66 -4.08 -2.77 -5.16
CA ALA A 66 -3.31 -3.96 -5.52
C ALA A 66 -4.09 -5.26 -5.25
N ALA A 67 -4.82 -5.30 -4.14
CA ALA A 67 -5.59 -6.45 -3.68
C ALA A 67 -7.03 -6.49 -4.20
N CYS A 68 -7.44 -5.48 -4.96
CA CYS A 68 -8.79 -5.33 -5.50
C CYS A 68 -9.86 -5.42 -4.41
N VAL A 69 -9.63 -4.65 -3.35
CA VAL A 69 -10.57 -4.49 -2.24
C VAL A 69 -11.71 -3.57 -2.68
N ASP A 70 -12.94 -3.98 -2.38
CA ASP A 70 -14.14 -3.15 -2.46
C ASP A 70 -14.56 -2.76 -1.04
N VAL A 71 -14.12 -1.59 -0.58
CA VAL A 71 -14.37 -1.12 0.80
C VAL A 71 -15.86 -1.00 1.16
N LYS A 72 -16.76 -1.00 0.17
CA LYS A 72 -18.22 -0.93 0.40
C LYS A 72 -18.84 -2.31 0.57
N LYS A 73 -18.18 -3.37 0.11
CA LYS A 73 -18.72 -4.74 0.09
C LYS A 73 -17.92 -5.71 0.95
N ASP A 74 -16.60 -5.57 0.96
CA ASP A 74 -15.72 -6.44 1.70
C ASP A 74 -15.80 -6.13 3.20
N SER A 75 -15.91 -7.19 4.02
CA SER A 75 -15.75 -7.06 5.46
C SER A 75 -14.29 -6.80 5.82
N GLU A 76 -14.02 -6.28 7.02
CA GLU A 76 -12.64 -6.06 7.51
C GLU A 76 -11.77 -7.33 7.45
N GLU A 77 -12.37 -8.50 7.68
CA GLU A 77 -11.68 -9.79 7.56
C GLU A 77 -11.30 -10.10 6.11
N GLU A 78 -12.23 -9.90 5.16
CA GLU A 78 -11.97 -10.15 3.75
C GLU A 78 -10.94 -9.15 3.19
N ILE A 79 -10.98 -7.89 3.63
CA ILE A 79 -9.95 -6.87 3.32
C ILE A 79 -8.57 -7.37 3.78
N GLY A 80 -8.46 -7.79 5.05
CA GLY A 80 -7.21 -8.29 5.59
C GLY A 80 -6.69 -9.52 4.85
N LYS A 81 -7.57 -10.46 4.50
CA LYS A 81 -7.23 -11.66 3.72
C LYS A 81 -6.71 -11.31 2.32
N LYS A 82 -7.37 -10.39 1.62
CA LYS A 82 -6.94 -9.96 0.27
C LYS A 82 -5.57 -9.26 0.32
N ILE A 83 -5.38 -8.36 1.29
CA ILE A 83 -4.12 -7.63 1.45
C ILE A 83 -2.98 -8.56 1.89
N SER A 84 -3.18 -9.43 2.87
CA SER A 84 -2.15 -10.39 3.31
C SER A 84 -1.73 -11.35 2.20
N LYS A 85 -2.66 -11.78 1.33
CA LYS A 85 -2.33 -12.56 0.14
C LYS A 85 -1.39 -11.79 -0.80
N VAL A 86 -1.76 -10.56 -1.15
CA VAL A 86 -0.91 -9.71 -2.00
C VAL A 86 0.44 -9.43 -1.36
N TRP A 87 0.47 -9.21 -0.04
CA TRP A 87 1.71 -9.04 0.70
C TRP A 87 2.61 -10.26 0.56
N ALA A 88 2.10 -11.46 0.88
CA ALA A 88 2.88 -12.70 0.85
C ALA A 88 3.45 -13.00 -0.54
N GLU A 89 2.66 -12.79 -1.60
CA GLU A 89 3.09 -12.99 -2.99
C GLU A 89 4.17 -12.00 -3.44
N ASN A 90 4.31 -10.85 -2.78
CA ASN A 90 5.21 -9.76 -3.19
C ASN A 90 6.27 -9.42 -2.14
N GLU A 91 6.33 -10.13 -1.02
CA GLU A 91 7.09 -9.78 0.19
C GLU A 91 8.59 -9.58 -0.08
N ARG A 92 9.15 -10.28 -1.07
CA ARG A 92 10.55 -10.11 -1.50
C ARG A 92 10.84 -8.74 -2.11
N THR A 93 9.85 -8.11 -2.72
CA THR A 93 9.95 -6.81 -3.40
C THR A 93 9.50 -5.64 -2.52
N LEU A 94 8.85 -5.92 -1.38
CA LEU A 94 8.41 -4.93 -0.40
C LEU A 94 9.57 -4.53 0.52
N ILE A 95 10.63 -4.00 -0.10
CA ILE A 95 11.86 -3.56 0.55
C ILE A 95 12.05 -2.06 0.42
N CYS A 96 12.78 -1.49 1.36
CA CYS A 96 13.12 -0.08 1.43
C CYS A 96 14.62 0.12 1.41
N ASN A 97 15.08 1.00 0.53
CA ASN A 97 16.44 1.52 0.55
C ASN A 97 16.36 3.04 0.71
N ASN A 98 16.53 3.52 1.94
CA ASN A 98 16.37 4.92 2.31
C ASN A 98 17.49 5.33 3.26
N THR A 99 18.07 6.52 3.08
CA THR A 99 19.19 7.01 3.89
C THR A 99 18.85 7.25 5.36
N LYS A 100 17.56 7.36 5.70
CA LYS A 100 17.08 7.46 7.09
C LYS A 100 16.97 6.09 7.78
N PHE A 101 17.28 4.99 7.10
CA PHE A 101 17.09 3.62 7.59
C PHE A 101 18.43 2.91 7.71
N ASP A 102 18.67 2.27 8.86
CA ASP A 102 19.92 1.57 9.17
C ASP A 102 20.02 0.18 8.53
N VAL A 103 18.96 -0.32 7.89
CA VAL A 103 18.95 -1.60 7.18
C VAL A 103 18.81 -1.37 5.68
N THR A 104 19.90 -1.53 4.94
CA THR A 104 19.88 -1.48 3.47
C THR A 104 18.96 -2.57 2.93
N ASN A 105 18.08 -2.21 1.99
CA ASN A 105 17.07 -3.11 1.42
C ASN A 105 16.22 -3.85 2.48
N GLY A 106 16.06 -3.27 3.66
CA GLY A 106 15.29 -3.88 4.74
C GLY A 106 13.79 -3.94 4.40
N ASN A 107 13.07 -4.86 5.03
CA ASN A 107 11.63 -4.94 4.81
C ASN A 107 10.90 -3.66 5.24
N LEU A 108 9.77 -3.43 4.57
CA LEU A 108 8.96 -2.23 4.77
C LEU A 108 8.45 -2.06 6.21
N ILE A 109 8.24 -3.14 6.96
CA ILE A 109 7.74 -3.08 8.34
C ILE A 109 8.82 -2.56 9.29
N LYS A 110 10.06 -3.04 9.17
CA LYS A 110 11.21 -2.49 9.91
C LYS A 110 11.43 -1.02 9.59
N PHE A 111 11.24 -0.63 8.33
CA PHE A 111 11.30 0.77 7.94
C PHE A 111 10.21 1.61 8.63
N ALA A 112 8.96 1.12 8.68
CA ALA A 112 7.88 1.78 9.41
C ALA A 112 8.17 1.89 10.93
N VAL A 113 8.77 0.87 11.53
CA VAL A 113 9.24 0.90 12.94
C VAL A 113 10.29 2.01 13.13
N ASN A 114 11.26 2.11 12.22
CA ASN A 114 12.30 3.15 12.27
C ASN A 114 11.69 4.56 12.27
N LEU A 115 10.67 4.77 11.43
CA LEU A 115 9.96 6.05 11.32
C LEU A 115 8.97 6.31 12.46
N LYS A 116 8.70 5.31 13.32
CA LYS A 116 7.60 5.32 14.30
C LYS A 116 6.23 5.60 13.66
N PHE A 117 5.96 4.99 12.51
CA PHE A 117 4.67 5.16 11.83
C PHE A 117 3.63 4.18 12.40
N ASP A 118 3.00 4.60 13.52
CA ASP A 118 2.03 3.80 14.29
C ASP A 118 0.94 3.15 13.43
N GLU A 119 0.28 3.94 12.58
CA GLU A 119 -0.87 3.51 11.79
C GLU A 119 -0.49 2.41 10.79
N PHE A 120 0.68 2.51 10.17
CA PHE A 120 1.15 1.48 9.25
C PHE A 120 1.31 0.14 9.95
N ILE A 121 1.94 0.12 11.13
CA ILE A 121 2.22 -1.13 11.84
C ILE A 121 0.91 -1.73 12.39
N LEU A 122 -0.03 -0.89 12.84
CA LEU A 122 -1.37 -1.32 13.26
C LEU A 122 -2.14 -1.96 12.11
N ASP A 123 -2.13 -1.35 10.92
CA ASP A 123 -2.79 -1.89 9.74
C ASP A 123 -2.19 -3.23 9.30
N MET A 124 -0.85 -3.34 9.29
CA MET A 124 -0.17 -4.61 9.01
C MET A 124 -0.66 -5.72 9.95
N ALA A 125 -0.78 -5.41 11.24
CA ALA A 125 -1.24 -6.37 12.24
C ALA A 125 -2.72 -6.73 12.03
N GLN A 126 -3.57 -5.75 11.74
CA GLN A 126 -4.99 -5.96 11.47
C GLN A 126 -5.21 -6.81 10.20
N TRP A 127 -4.42 -6.56 9.16
CA TRP A 127 -4.46 -7.33 7.91
C TRP A 127 -3.77 -8.69 8.02
N LYS A 128 -3.24 -9.05 9.20
CA LYS A 128 -2.58 -10.34 9.48
C LYS A 128 -1.45 -10.64 8.49
N VAL A 129 -0.65 -9.64 8.13
CA VAL A 129 0.54 -9.86 7.30
C VAL A 129 1.58 -10.68 8.07
N ASN A 130 2.41 -11.41 7.33
CA ASN A 130 3.47 -12.19 7.96
C ASN A 130 4.58 -11.27 8.50
N PHE A 131 4.84 -11.34 9.81
CA PHE A 131 5.94 -10.60 10.46
C PHE A 131 7.25 -11.39 10.55
N ASN A 132 7.23 -12.67 10.17
CA ASN A 132 8.32 -13.60 10.43
C ASN A 132 9.33 -13.71 9.28
N LYS A 133 9.28 -12.78 8.32
CA LYS A 133 10.33 -12.67 7.31
C LYS A 133 11.65 -12.27 7.98
N VAL A 134 12.69 -13.06 7.71
CA VAL A 134 14.07 -12.72 8.02
C VAL A 134 14.63 -11.92 6.84
N ASP A 135 15.08 -10.70 7.08
CA ASP A 135 15.77 -9.95 6.02
C ASP A 135 17.17 -10.52 5.81
N GLU A 136 17.54 -10.71 4.55
CA GLU A 136 18.83 -11.27 4.17
C GLU A 136 19.99 -10.34 4.54
N THR A 137 19.75 -9.02 4.60
CA THR A 137 20.80 -8.01 4.80
C THR A 137 21.29 -7.88 6.23
N ASP A 138 20.41 -8.03 7.22
CA ASP A 138 20.77 -7.98 8.65
C ASP A 138 20.57 -9.31 9.39
N GLY A 139 19.95 -10.30 8.72
CA GLY A 139 19.66 -11.60 9.28
C GLY A 139 18.62 -11.58 10.41
N ARG A 140 17.77 -10.55 10.49
CA ARG A 140 16.80 -10.31 11.57
C ARG A 140 15.36 -10.34 11.08
N THR A 141 14.43 -10.80 11.93
CA THR A 141 13.00 -10.54 11.78
C THR A 141 12.66 -9.09 12.18
N VAL A 142 11.40 -8.66 11.98
CA VAL A 142 10.96 -7.37 12.51
C VAL A 142 11.04 -7.32 14.05
N LEU A 143 10.79 -8.43 14.73
CA LEU A 143 10.81 -8.48 16.19
C LEU A 143 12.24 -8.37 16.74
N ASP A 144 13.20 -9.07 16.12
CA ASP A 144 14.63 -8.92 16.40
C ASP A 144 15.10 -7.47 16.20
N TYR A 145 14.64 -6.84 15.11
CA TYR A 145 14.97 -5.45 14.80
C TYR A 145 14.41 -4.49 15.87
N VAL A 146 13.13 -4.61 16.22
CA VAL A 146 12.51 -3.77 17.26
C VAL A 146 13.22 -3.94 18.60
N GLN A 147 13.56 -5.18 19.00
CA GLN A 147 14.32 -5.44 20.22
C GLN A 147 15.68 -4.72 20.20
N SER A 148 16.41 -4.79 19.08
CA SER A 148 17.67 -4.06 18.95
C SER A 148 17.50 -2.54 19.02
N GLN A 149 16.37 -2.01 18.52
CA GLN A 149 16.05 -0.59 18.64
C GLN A 149 15.71 -0.20 20.09
N ILE A 150 15.02 -1.05 20.85
CA ILE A 150 14.76 -0.81 22.29
C ILE A 150 16.08 -0.66 23.03
N GLU A 151 17.01 -1.60 22.85
CA GLU A 151 18.31 -1.55 23.54
C GLU A 151 19.13 -0.31 23.15
N ARG A 152 19.13 0.07 21.86
CA ARG A 152 19.80 1.29 21.38
C ARG A 152 19.18 2.58 21.91
N ASN A 153 17.90 2.56 22.24
CA ASN A 153 17.16 3.75 22.68
C ASN A 153 16.82 3.71 24.18
N LYS A 154 17.51 2.86 24.95
CA LYS A 154 17.26 2.72 26.39
C LYS A 154 17.41 4.04 27.14
N GLY A 155 16.39 4.42 27.89
CA GLY A 155 16.29 5.68 28.61
C GLY A 155 15.93 6.90 27.74
N LEU A 156 15.77 6.73 26.42
CA LEU A 156 15.40 7.81 25.50
C LEU A 156 13.88 7.86 25.30
N PRO A 157 13.31 9.02 24.88
CA PRO A 157 11.88 9.16 24.64
C PRO A 157 11.27 8.18 23.62
N ALA A 158 12.10 7.54 22.79
CA ALA A 158 11.68 6.54 21.82
C ALA A 158 11.36 5.17 22.43
N GLU A 159 11.94 4.83 23.58
CA GLU A 159 11.85 3.49 24.19
C GLU A 159 10.40 3.02 24.44
N PRO A 160 9.50 3.83 25.03
CA PRO A 160 8.13 3.37 25.32
C PRO A 160 7.35 3.00 24.05
N THR A 161 7.53 3.77 22.97
CA THR A 161 6.91 3.47 21.67
C THR A 161 7.44 2.17 21.08
N LEU A 162 8.76 1.94 21.15
CA LEU A 162 9.38 0.71 20.64
C LEU A 162 8.94 -0.52 21.43
N LYS A 163 8.82 -0.41 22.77
CA LYS A 163 8.25 -1.46 23.63
C LYS A 163 6.80 -1.79 23.25
N ARG A 164 5.97 -0.76 23.02
CA ARG A 164 4.60 -0.94 22.54
C ARG A 164 4.55 -1.67 21.20
N TYR A 165 5.44 -1.32 20.25
CA TYR A 165 5.53 -2.04 18.98
C TYR A 165 5.92 -3.49 19.16
N TYR A 166 6.90 -3.77 20.02
CA TYR A 166 7.32 -5.13 20.32
C TYR A 166 6.15 -5.97 20.81
N ASP A 167 5.41 -5.49 21.81
CA ASP A 167 4.26 -6.20 22.38
C ASP A 167 3.14 -6.43 21.35
N MET A 168 2.83 -5.39 20.57
CA MET A 168 1.81 -5.46 19.50
C MET A 168 2.20 -6.48 18.43
N LEU A 169 3.44 -6.45 17.94
CA LEU A 169 3.93 -7.38 16.94
C LEU A 169 3.94 -8.82 17.49
N LYS A 170 4.39 -9.02 18.73
CA LYS A 170 4.35 -10.34 19.39
C LYS A 170 2.91 -10.87 19.49
N LYS A 171 1.95 -10.03 19.90
CA LYS A 171 0.53 -10.38 19.95
C LYS A 171 -0.04 -10.73 18.57
N ALA A 172 0.48 -10.09 17.52
CA ALA A 172 0.13 -10.37 16.13
C ALA A 172 0.85 -11.60 15.53
N GLY A 173 1.62 -12.35 16.33
CA GLY A 173 2.27 -13.59 15.91
C GLY A 173 3.70 -13.40 15.36
N ALA A 174 4.29 -12.21 15.52
CA ALA A 174 5.70 -12.01 15.23
C ALA A 174 6.57 -12.83 16.20
N LYS A 175 7.66 -13.34 15.67
CA LYS A 175 8.63 -14.19 16.35
C LYS A 175 10.03 -13.67 16.08
N HIS A 176 10.93 -13.88 17.03
CA HIS A 176 12.36 -13.77 16.81
C HIS A 176 12.80 -14.84 15.83
N LYS A 177 13.91 -14.59 15.12
CA LYS A 177 14.50 -15.59 14.23
C LYS A 177 14.78 -16.93 14.91
N SER A 178 15.14 -16.91 16.20
CA SER A 178 15.40 -18.12 16.99
C SER A 178 14.15 -18.93 17.33
N GLU A 179 12.95 -18.41 17.09
CA GLU A 179 11.66 -19.05 17.36
C GLU A 179 10.95 -19.53 16.07
N LEU A 180 11.59 -19.36 14.91
CA LEU A 180 11.06 -19.74 13.60
C LEU A 180 11.26 -21.22 13.28
#